data_AF-A0A2V8D7U6-F1
#
_entry.id   AF-A0A2V8D7U6-F1
#
_cell.length_a   1.000
_cell.length_b   1.000
_cell.length_c   1.000
_cell.angle_alpha   90.00
_cell.angle_beta   90.00
_cell.angle_gamma   90.00
#
_symmetry.space_group_name_H-M   'P 1'
#
loop_
_entity.id
_entity.type
_entity.pdbx_description
1 polymer ?
#
loop_
_entity_poly.entity_id
_entity_poly.type
_entity_poly.pdbx_seq_one_letter_code
_entity_poly.pdbx_strand_id
1 'polypeptide(L)' 'LFVQGLNEPKLPLLVQSETKFMSTATPTGFEFVKDAGGTVTHLIVRGDSGDQKAVRKGASVPAQRK' A
#
# COMPACT_ATOMS: atom_id res chain seq x y z
N LEU A 1 -10.98 4.75 1.99
CA LEU A 1 -9.71 4.48 1.27
C LEU A 1 -9.63 2.98 1.00
N PHE A 2 -9.20 2.56 -0.19
CA PHE A 2 -9.14 1.13 -0.61
C PHE A 2 -7.80 0.87 -1.32
N VAL A 3 -7.27 -0.36 -1.23
CA VAL A 3 -6.09 -0.81 -2.02
C VAL A 3 -6.57 -1.57 -3.25
N GLN A 4 -6.00 -1.28 -4.43
CA GLN A 4 -6.25 -2.01 -5.67
C GLN A 4 -4.99 -2.78 -6.08
N GLY A 5 -5.15 -4.02 -6.56
CA GLY A 5 -4.04 -4.82 -7.10
C GLY A 5 -3.52 -5.91 -6.17
N LEU A 6 -4.02 -5.95 -4.93
CA LEU A 6 -4.05 -7.18 -4.14
C LEU A 6 -5.32 -7.91 -4.58
N ASN A 7 -5.27 -9.23 -4.75
CA ASN A 7 -6.42 -10.04 -5.21
C ASN A 7 -7.50 -10.16 -4.11
N GLU A 8 -7.75 -9.07 -3.42
CA GLU A 8 -8.62 -8.90 -2.26
C GLU A 8 -9.87 -8.11 -2.65
N PRO A 9 -11.03 -8.37 -2.00
CA PRO A 9 -12.21 -7.55 -2.18
C PRO A 9 -11.93 -6.08 -1.86
N LYS A 10 -12.61 -5.15 -2.55
CA LYS A 10 -12.52 -3.70 -2.26
C LYS A 10 -13.09 -3.42 -0.88
N LEU A 11 -12.24 -3.52 0.13
CA LEU A 11 -12.56 -3.29 1.53
C LEU A 11 -11.96 -1.98 2.03
N PRO A 12 -12.69 -1.24 2.88
CA PRO A 12 -12.18 -0.01 3.47
C PRO A 12 -10.94 -0.31 4.32
N LEU A 13 -10.02 0.64 4.40
CA LEU A 13 -8.88 0.58 5.32
C LEU A 13 -9.16 1.39 6.59
N LEU A 14 -8.64 0.90 7.72
CA LEU A 14 -8.55 1.68 8.96
C LEU A 14 -7.34 2.61 8.88
N VAL A 15 -7.54 3.88 9.25
CA VAL A 15 -6.47 4.89 9.30
C VAL A 15 -5.77 4.79 10.66
N GLN A 16 -4.46 4.64 10.65
CA GLN A 16 -3.63 4.64 11.87
C GLN A 16 -2.85 5.94 12.01
N SER A 17 -2.35 6.47 10.89
CA SER A 17 -1.71 7.78 10.81
C SER A 17 -1.79 8.31 9.37
N GLU A 18 -1.18 9.46 9.11
CA GLU A 18 -1.10 10.05 7.76
C GLU A 18 -0.57 9.07 6.70
N THR A 19 0.38 8.20 7.08
CA THR A 19 1.04 7.26 6.16
C THR A 19 0.81 5.79 6.48
N LYS A 20 0.04 5.47 7.52
CA LYS A 20 -0.18 4.09 7.98
C LYS A 20 -1.66 3.72 7.97
N PHE A 21 -1.94 2.56 7.40
CA PHE A 21 -3.28 2.02 7.25
C PHE A 21 -3.29 0.51 7.57
N MET A 22 -4.44 -0.01 7.96
CA MET A 22 -4.65 -1.44 8.24
C MET A 22 -5.86 -1.95 7.46
N SER A 23 -5.78 -3.21 7.03
CA SER A 23 -6.93 -3.92 6.46
C SER A 23 -8.03 -4.11 7.53
N THR A 24 -9.29 -4.07 7.10
CA THR A 24 -10.44 -4.42 7.97
C THR A 24 -10.74 -5.92 7.98
N ALA A 25 -10.13 -6.70 7.09
CA ALA A 25 -10.38 -8.14 6.95
C ALA A 25 -9.22 -9.02 7.35
N THR A 26 -8.00 -8.49 7.37
CA THR A 26 -6.77 -9.21 7.64
C THR A 26 -5.88 -8.38 8.58
N PRO A 27 -4.91 -8.99 9.27
CA PRO A 27 -3.92 -8.24 10.05
C PRO A 27 -2.92 -7.46 9.17
N THR A 28 -3.13 -7.42 7.85
CA THR A 28 -2.23 -6.77 6.89
C THR A 28 -2.18 -5.26 7.06
N GLY A 29 -0.97 -4.73 7.19
CA GLY A 29 -0.66 -3.31 7.26
C GLY A 29 -0.06 -2.72 6.00
N PHE A 30 -0.31 -1.43 5.81
CA PHE A 30 0.18 -0.65 4.68
C PHE A 30 0.87 0.61 5.21
N GLU A 31 2.12 0.81 4.83
CA GLU A 31 2.88 2.01 5.19
C GLU A 31 3.50 2.66 3.95
N PHE A 32 3.14 3.92 3.72
CA PHE A 32 3.73 4.74 2.68
C PHE A 32 4.96 5.47 3.21
N VAL A 33 6.12 5.14 2.66
CA VAL A 33 7.39 5.74 3.08
C VAL A 33 7.67 6.98 2.24
N LYS A 34 7.87 8.12 2.91
CA LYS A 34 8.27 9.39 2.31
C LYS A 34 9.79 9.56 2.35
N ASP A 35 10.35 10.25 1.35
CA ASP A 35 11.73 10.75 1.40
C ASP A 35 11.84 12.05 2.22
N ALA A 36 13.05 12.61 2.31
CA ALA A 36 13.30 13.86 3.02
C ALA A 36 12.54 15.08 2.44
N GLY A 37 12.13 15.01 1.17
CA GLY A 37 11.29 16.02 0.52
C GLY A 37 9.78 15.78 0.71
N GLY A 38 9.39 14.78 1.49
CA GLY A 38 7.99 14.44 1.73
C GLY A 38 7.33 13.63 0.61
N THR A 39 8.07 13.22 -0.42
CA THR A 39 7.54 12.46 -1.55
C THR A 39 7.46 10.98 -1.18
N VAL A 40 6.30 10.35 -1.37
CA VAL A 40 6.16 8.90 -1.21
C VAL A 40 7.03 8.18 -2.25
N THR A 41 7.91 7.31 -1.79
CA THR A 41 8.86 6.54 -2.62
C THR A 41 8.62 5.04 -2.56
N HIS A 42 8.02 4.53 -1.47
CA HIS A 42 7.77 3.11 -1.29
C HIS A 42 6.44 2.83 -0.59
N LEU A 43 5.92 1.63 -0.81
CA LEU A 43 4.89 0.99 -0.01
C LEU A 43 5.51 -0.22 0.70
N ILE A 44 5.32 -0.30 2.01
CA ILE A 44 5.59 -1.51 2.80
C ILE A 44 4.25 -2.17 3.10
N VAL A 45 4.10 -3.42 2.70
CA VAL A 45 2.98 -4.29 3.07
C VAL A 45 3.46 -5.22 4.17
N ARG A 46 2.87 -5.14 5.35
CA ARG A 46 3.23 -5.96 6.51
C ARG A 46 2.14 -7.02 6.69
N GLY A 47 2.41 -8.26 6.28
CA GLY A 47 1.44 -9.35 6.40
C GLY A 47 2.04 -10.56 7.13
N ASP A 48 1.26 -11.64 7.19
CA ASP A 48 1.68 -12.87 7.89
C ASP A 48 2.93 -13.52 7.26
N SER A 49 3.18 -13.27 5.98
CA SER A 49 4.39 -13.72 5.25
C SER A 49 5.59 -12.77 5.44
N GLY A 50 5.49 -11.78 6.31
CA GLY A 50 6.50 -10.75 6.54
C GLY A 50 6.29 -9.47 5.73
N ASP A 51 7.30 -8.61 5.77
CA ASP A 51 7.28 -7.30 5.12
C ASP A 51 7.66 -7.40 3.63
N GLN A 52 6.76 -6.92 2.76
CA GLN A 52 7.00 -6.77 1.33
C GLN A 52 7.16 -5.29 0.97
N LYS A 53 8.23 -4.96 0.24
CA LYS A 53 8.53 -3.59 -0.17
C LYS A 53 8.30 -3.42 -1.67
N ALA A 54 7.46 -2.47 -2.03
CA ALA A 54 7.24 -2.03 -3.40
C ALA A 54 7.79 -0.62 -3.61
N VAL A 55 8.56 -0.42 -4.68
CA VAL A 55 9.04 0.90 -5.11
C VAL A 55 7.94 1.59 -5.91
N ARG A 56 7.71 2.88 -5.65
CA ARG A 56 6.78 3.70 -6.44
C ARG A 56 7.26 3.76 -7.89
N LYS A 57 6.48 3.22 -8.82
CA LYS A 57 6.64 3.53 -10.24
C LYS A 57 6.06 4.90 -10.52
N GLY A 58 6.78 5.73 -11.28
CA GLY A 58 6.30 7.05 -11.73
C GLY A 58 5.04 6.93 -12.60
N ALA A 59 4.51 8.08 -13.04
CA ALA A 59 3.23 8.19 -13.77
C ALA A 59 3.15 7.43 -15.13
N SER A 60 4.18 6.68 -15.53
CA SER A 60 4.05 5.66 -16.56
C SER A 60 3.32 4.45 -15.98
N VAL A 61 1.99 4.55 -15.91
CA VAL A 61 1.10 3.41 -15.64
C VAL A 61 1.43 2.32 -16.67
N PRO A 62 1.92 1.13 -16.30
CA PRO A 62 1.93 0.00 -17.22
C PRO A 62 0.47 -0.29 -17.54
N ALA A 63 0.12 -0.34 -18.83
CA ALA A 63 -1.22 -0.71 -19.27
C ALA A 63 -1.69 -1.94 -18.49
N GLN A 64 -2.81 -1.78 -17.79
CA GLN A 64 -3.48 -2.84 -17.05
C GLN A 64 -3.67 -4.02 -18.02
N ARG A 65 -2.87 -5.09 -17.88
CA ARG A 65 -3.05 -6.31 -18.67
C ARG A 65 -4.41 -6.89 -18.30
N LYS A 66 -5.30 -6.93 -19.29
CA LYS A 66 -6.62 -7.58 -19.24
C LYS A 66 -6.48 -9.07 -19.02
#